data_AF-A0A7S2ZSC7-F1
#
_entry.id   AF-A0A7S2ZSC7-F1
#
_cell.length_a   1.000
_cell.length_b   1.000
_cell.length_c   1.000
_cell.angle_alpha   90.00
_cell.angle_beta   90.00
_cell.angle_gamma   90.00
#
_symmetry.space_group_name_H-M   'P 1'
#
loop_
_entity.id
_entity.type
_entity.pdbx_description
1 polymer ?
#
loop_
_entity_poly.entity_id
_entity_poly.type
_entity_poly.pdbx_seq_one_letter_code
_entity_poly.pdbx_strand_id
1 'polypeptide(L)'
;MVAASKGFPDVVESLISHRARLDLFNSEGLGGSIASFSKTETNDLLHHRPRFVLHLHLGASALHLAARNGNEHVVRLILDHDASHRLVMSVNRVGKTPLFHACYRGNMKAVEVLIDSGSELTHRDSGQSTILHEACSQGQSEVLELLLTKARQMELTSELTSAQDAIGDTPLHSAVAGENVQCVRLILECGVDQYVKNKRSKTPYDLAISRKSDAIAEILLSCRSCRNLR
;
A
#
# COMPACT_ATOMS: atom_id res chain seq x y z
N MET A 1 11.81 -15.42 9.64
CA MET A 1 11.43 -13.98 9.67
C MET A 1 12.63 -13.03 9.72
N VAL A 2 13.53 -13.12 10.71
CA VAL A 2 14.71 -12.23 10.80
C VAL A 2 15.62 -12.34 9.57
N ALA A 3 15.99 -13.57 9.18
CA ALA A 3 16.80 -13.81 7.97
C ALA A 3 16.13 -13.25 6.70
N ALA A 4 14.80 -13.43 6.58
CA ALA A 4 14.03 -12.91 5.45
C ALA A 4 13.97 -11.37 5.42
N SER A 5 13.85 -10.74 6.58
CA SER A 5 13.90 -9.28 6.75
C SER A 5 15.29 -8.72 6.41
N LYS A 6 16.36 -9.42 6.77
CA LYS A 6 17.75 -8.99 6.52
C LYS A 6 18.28 -9.33 5.13
N GLY A 7 17.57 -10.16 4.37
CA GLY A 7 17.95 -10.51 3.01
C GLY A 7 19.04 -11.58 2.94
N PHE A 8 19.01 -12.57 3.85
CA PHE A 8 19.96 -13.69 3.85
C PHE A 8 19.32 -14.92 3.15
N PRO A 9 19.46 -15.07 1.82
CA PRO A 9 18.80 -16.14 1.06
C PRO A 9 19.25 -17.54 1.54
N ASP A 10 20.55 -17.77 1.70
CA ASP A 10 21.09 -19.08 2.09
C ASP A 10 20.55 -19.54 3.46
N VAL A 11 20.43 -18.59 4.40
CA VAL A 11 19.85 -18.87 5.73
C VAL A 11 18.36 -19.17 5.61
N VAL A 12 17.64 -18.45 4.75
CA VAL A 12 16.22 -18.69 4.50
C VAL A 12 16.00 -20.05 3.86
N GLU A 13 16.78 -20.39 2.83
CA GLU A 13 16.73 -21.68 2.14
C GLU A 13 17.06 -22.84 3.06
N SER A 14 18.11 -22.70 3.89
CA SER A 14 18.46 -23.69 4.90
C SER A 14 17.32 -23.89 5.90
N LEU A 15 16.69 -22.80 6.38
CA LEU A 15 15.54 -22.89 7.29
C LEU A 15 14.33 -23.58 6.63
N ILE A 16 14.01 -23.24 5.38
CA ILE A 16 12.93 -23.88 4.61
C ILE A 16 13.19 -25.37 4.44
N SER A 17 14.42 -25.75 4.09
CA SER A 17 14.86 -27.14 3.93
C SER A 17 14.70 -27.95 5.24
N HIS A 18 14.83 -27.29 6.39
CA HIS A 18 14.57 -27.87 7.72
C HIS A 18 13.10 -27.74 8.17
N ARG A 19 12.16 -27.61 7.23
CA ARG A 19 10.70 -27.51 7.46
C ARG A 19 10.30 -26.31 8.32
N ALA A 20 11.02 -25.20 8.23
CA ALA A 20 10.56 -23.97 8.87
C ALA A 20 9.20 -23.54 8.31
N ARG A 21 8.29 -23.17 9.22
CA ARG A 21 6.97 -22.67 8.86
C ARG A 21 7.04 -21.25 8.29
N LEU A 22 6.51 -21.07 7.09
CA LEU A 22 6.48 -19.78 6.39
C LEU A 22 5.23 -18.94 6.68
N ASP A 23 4.18 -19.58 7.22
CA ASP A 23 2.89 -18.99 7.59
C ASP A 23 2.89 -18.34 8.98
N LEU A 24 4.04 -18.31 9.66
CA LEU A 24 4.16 -17.69 10.97
C LEU A 24 4.20 -16.16 10.87
N PHE A 25 3.51 -15.52 11.80
CA PHE A 25 3.46 -14.07 11.96
C PHE A 25 4.23 -13.66 13.21
N ASN A 26 4.90 -12.51 13.18
CA ASN A 26 5.56 -11.98 14.38
C ASN A 26 4.53 -11.55 15.46
N SER A 27 4.92 -11.71 16.73
CA SER A 27 4.13 -11.26 17.89
C SER A 27 4.58 -9.89 18.43
N GLU A 28 5.57 -9.27 17.77
CA GLU A 28 6.25 -8.08 18.28
C GLU A 28 5.38 -6.83 18.24
N GLY A 29 4.75 -6.57 19.38
CA GLY A 29 4.04 -5.35 19.69
C GLY A 29 3.25 -5.49 20.97
N LEU A 30 3.87 -6.01 22.05
CA LEU A 30 3.26 -6.04 23.38
C LEU A 30 4.26 -6.50 24.46
N GLY A 31 5.15 -5.58 24.86
CA GLY A 31 5.53 -5.57 26.27
C GLY A 31 4.29 -5.17 27.08
N GLY A 32 3.67 -6.13 27.78
CA GLY A 32 2.63 -5.89 28.77
C GLY A 32 1.23 -5.55 28.23
N SER A 33 0.32 -6.52 28.35
CA SER A 33 -1.14 -6.35 28.50
C SER A 33 -1.89 -5.37 27.56
N ILE A 34 -2.44 -5.89 26.46
CA ILE A 34 -3.68 -5.36 25.86
C ILE A 34 -4.47 -6.50 25.18
N ALA A 35 -4.98 -7.39 26.02
CA ALA A 35 -6.19 -8.12 25.73
C ALA A 35 -7.37 -7.30 26.29
N SER A 36 -7.71 -6.15 25.69
CA SER A 36 -8.94 -5.43 26.08
C SER A 36 -9.45 -4.34 25.14
N PHE A 37 -8.74 -3.91 24.08
CA PHE A 37 -9.31 -2.88 23.22
C PHE A 37 -10.36 -3.47 22.27
N SER A 38 -11.62 -3.20 22.60
CA SER A 38 -12.79 -3.42 21.76
C SER A 38 -12.64 -2.62 20.46
N LYS A 39 -13.26 -3.13 19.38
CA LYS A 39 -13.21 -2.62 18.00
C LYS A 39 -13.55 -1.11 17.82
N THR A 40 -13.96 -0.42 18.87
CA THR A 40 -14.41 0.99 18.84
C THR A 40 -13.28 1.98 19.12
N GLU A 41 -12.32 1.68 19.99
CA GLU A 41 -11.29 2.66 20.40
C GLU A 41 -10.08 2.71 19.46
N THR A 42 -9.92 1.73 18.57
CA THR A 42 -8.87 1.75 17.54
C THR A 42 -9.12 2.77 16.42
N ASN A 43 -10.36 3.24 16.23
CA ASN A 43 -10.68 4.22 15.19
C ASN A 43 -10.20 5.63 15.54
N ASP A 44 -10.28 6.04 16.81
CA ASP A 44 -9.95 7.41 17.21
C ASP A 44 -8.44 7.69 17.23
N LEU A 45 -7.62 6.66 17.48
CA LEU A 45 -6.16 6.75 17.45
C LEU A 45 -5.55 6.82 16.04
N LEU A 46 -6.33 6.55 14.99
CA LEU A 46 -5.90 6.62 13.59
C LEU A 46 -5.94 8.04 13.01
N HIS A 47 -6.63 8.98 13.66
CA HIS A 47 -6.93 10.30 13.08
C HIS A 47 -5.91 11.41 13.39
N HIS A 48 -4.97 11.18 14.31
CA HIS A 48 -3.96 12.17 14.68
C HIS A 48 -2.54 11.58 14.59
N ARG A 49 -1.78 11.94 13.55
CA ARG A 49 -0.31 11.72 13.52
C ARG A 49 0.30 12.44 14.73
N PRO A 50 1.22 11.82 15.50
CA PRO A 50 2.48 11.28 14.97
C PRO A 50 2.97 9.97 15.65
N ARG A 51 3.01 8.86 14.90
CA ARG A 51 4.04 7.77 14.93
C ARG A 51 3.62 6.65 13.96
N PHE A 52 3.79 6.92 12.66
CA PHE A 52 3.28 6.11 11.54
C PHE A 52 4.00 4.75 11.32
N VAL A 53 4.99 4.39 12.16
CA VAL A 53 5.86 3.21 11.96
C VAL A 53 5.38 1.96 12.71
N LEU A 54 4.53 2.12 13.75
CA LEU A 54 4.16 1.03 14.66
C LEU A 54 3.10 0.06 14.09
N HIS A 55 2.27 0.51 13.13
CA HIS A 55 1.16 -0.30 12.63
C HIS A 55 1.56 -1.36 11.59
N LEU A 56 2.74 -1.25 10.99
CA LEU A 56 3.08 -2.05 9.82
C LEU A 56 3.57 -3.47 10.20
N HIS A 57 4.15 -3.65 11.38
CA HIS A 57 4.78 -4.93 11.77
C HIS A 57 3.87 -5.86 12.55
N LEU A 58 2.65 -5.47 12.91
CA LEU A 58 1.79 -6.28 13.76
C LEU A 58 1.30 -7.50 12.98
N GLY A 59 1.85 -8.68 13.30
CA GLY A 59 1.52 -9.93 12.64
C GLY A 59 2.01 -10.01 11.20
N ALA A 60 3.19 -9.46 10.89
CA ALA A 60 3.84 -9.62 9.59
C ALA A 60 4.51 -11.00 9.47
N SER A 61 4.35 -11.66 8.31
CA SER A 61 5.06 -12.91 7.99
C SER A 61 6.46 -12.65 7.42
N ALA A 62 7.24 -13.71 7.19
CA ALA A 62 8.56 -13.60 6.54
C ALA A 62 8.47 -12.93 5.16
N LEU A 63 7.42 -13.22 4.39
CA LEU A 63 7.18 -12.65 3.07
C LEU A 63 6.88 -11.14 3.14
N HIS A 64 6.07 -10.71 4.10
CA HIS A 64 5.80 -9.29 4.33
C HIS A 64 7.10 -8.51 4.59
N LEU A 65 7.96 -9.04 5.47
CA LEU A 65 9.22 -8.39 5.83
C LEU A 65 10.22 -8.37 4.67
N ALA A 66 10.31 -9.46 3.91
CA ALA A 66 11.16 -9.53 2.72
C ALA A 66 10.71 -8.54 1.63
N ALA A 67 9.40 -8.49 1.36
CA ALA A 67 8.78 -7.57 0.41
C ALA A 67 9.01 -6.10 0.80
N ARG A 68 8.83 -5.77 2.09
CA ARG A 68 9.08 -4.44 2.64
C ARG A 68 10.52 -3.99 2.52
N ASN A 69 11.48 -4.90 2.60
CA ASN A 69 12.90 -4.55 2.56
C ASN A 69 13.50 -4.70 1.15
N GLY A 70 12.70 -5.10 0.16
CA GLY A 70 13.14 -5.24 -1.22
C GLY A 70 14.06 -6.43 -1.42
N ASN A 71 14.00 -7.43 -0.53
CA ASN A 71 14.82 -8.64 -0.60
C ASN A 71 14.24 -9.60 -1.64
N GLU A 72 14.30 -9.19 -2.91
CA GLU A 72 13.73 -9.86 -4.08
C GLU A 72 14.07 -11.37 -4.14
N HIS A 73 15.33 -11.73 -3.91
CA HIS A 73 15.77 -13.14 -3.88
C HIS A 73 15.06 -13.94 -2.80
N VAL A 74 14.91 -13.36 -1.61
CA VAL A 74 14.17 -13.99 -0.51
C VAL A 74 12.68 -14.07 -0.82
N VAL A 75 12.10 -13.03 -1.45
CA VAL A 75 10.70 -13.05 -1.88
C VAL A 75 10.46 -14.21 -2.84
N ARG A 76 11.31 -14.36 -3.87
CA ARG A 76 11.24 -15.50 -4.81
C ARG A 76 11.40 -16.84 -4.10
N LEU A 77 12.45 -17.01 -3.31
CA LEU A 77 12.67 -18.25 -2.55
C LEU A 77 11.47 -18.65 -1.69
N ILE A 78 10.86 -17.69 -0.97
CA ILE A 78 9.68 -17.98 -0.14
C ILE A 78 8.47 -18.40 -0.99
N LEU A 79 8.27 -17.77 -2.15
CA LEU A 79 7.15 -18.06 -3.05
C LEU A 79 7.35 -19.38 -3.82
N ASP A 80 8.56 -19.68 -4.26
CA ASP A 80 8.92 -20.93 -4.95
C ASP A 80 8.71 -22.14 -4.04
N HIS A 81 8.93 -21.98 -2.73
CA HIS A 81 8.70 -23.00 -1.72
C HIS A 81 7.27 -23.01 -1.14
N ASP A 82 6.43 -22.04 -1.48
CA ASP A 82 5.00 -22.05 -1.13
C ASP A 82 4.19 -22.81 -2.16
N ALA A 83 4.17 -24.14 -2.03
CA ALA A 83 3.42 -25.04 -2.90
C ALA A 83 1.91 -24.74 -2.98
N SER A 84 1.37 -23.93 -2.06
CA SER A 84 -0.04 -23.56 -2.01
C SER A 84 -0.35 -22.19 -2.61
N HIS A 85 0.66 -21.38 -2.95
CA HIS A 85 0.53 -19.98 -3.36
C HIS A 85 -0.36 -19.13 -2.44
N ARG A 86 -0.46 -19.49 -1.16
CA ARG A 86 -1.34 -18.80 -0.20
C ARG A 86 -0.65 -17.62 0.46
N LEU A 87 0.67 -17.64 0.56
CA LEU A 87 1.44 -16.61 1.25
C LEU A 87 1.37 -15.27 0.52
N VAL A 88 1.27 -15.28 -0.81
CA VAL A 88 1.16 -14.06 -1.62
C VAL A 88 -0.05 -13.21 -1.21
N MET A 89 -1.15 -13.85 -0.80
CA MET A 89 -2.38 -13.21 -0.27
C MET A 89 -2.52 -13.27 1.25
N SER A 90 -1.48 -13.68 1.97
CA SER A 90 -1.50 -13.61 3.44
C SER A 90 -1.60 -12.16 3.90
N VAL A 91 -2.40 -11.90 4.94
CA VAL A 91 -2.56 -10.56 5.50
C VAL A 91 -2.01 -10.48 6.92
N ASN A 92 -1.43 -9.34 7.28
CA ASN A 92 -1.05 -9.05 8.66
C ASN A 92 -2.28 -8.59 9.50
N ARG A 93 -2.07 -8.19 10.77
CA ARG A 93 -3.18 -7.78 11.68
C ARG A 93 -3.94 -6.53 11.23
N VAL A 94 -3.38 -5.74 10.32
CA VAL A 94 -4.04 -4.56 9.74
C VAL A 94 -4.59 -4.84 8.34
N GLY A 95 -4.66 -6.11 7.94
CA GLY A 95 -5.21 -6.52 6.66
C GLY A 95 -4.31 -6.23 5.46
N LYS A 96 -3.02 -5.91 5.65
CA LYS A 96 -2.09 -5.61 4.55
C LYS A 96 -1.41 -6.88 4.06
N THR A 97 -1.36 -7.08 2.75
CA THR A 97 -0.62 -8.18 2.09
C THR A 97 0.86 -7.84 1.90
N PRO A 98 1.73 -8.78 1.53
CA PRO A 98 3.12 -8.47 1.17
C PRO A 98 3.24 -7.40 0.08
N LEU A 99 2.31 -7.35 -0.88
CA LEU A 99 2.31 -6.34 -1.94
C LEU A 99 2.14 -4.92 -1.38
N PHE A 100 1.27 -4.72 -0.39
CA PHE A 100 1.14 -3.41 0.30
C PHE A 100 2.48 -2.95 0.87
N HIS A 101 3.27 -3.86 1.44
CA HIS A 101 4.56 -3.52 2.05
C HIS A 101 5.64 -3.19 1.01
N ALA A 102 5.66 -3.90 -0.13
CA ALA A 102 6.54 -3.58 -1.23
C ALA A 102 6.20 -2.20 -1.83
N CYS A 103 4.90 -1.94 -2.07
CA CYS A 103 4.41 -0.67 -2.59
C CYS A 103 4.68 0.50 -1.63
N TYR A 104 4.47 0.30 -0.32
CA TYR A 104 4.79 1.30 0.71
C TYR A 104 6.24 1.78 0.65
N ARG A 105 7.18 0.87 0.37
CA ARG A 105 8.62 1.18 0.37
C ARG A 105 9.20 1.50 -0.99
N GLY A 106 8.40 1.38 -2.06
CA GLY A 106 8.88 1.62 -3.43
C GLY A 106 9.77 0.51 -3.97
N ASN A 107 9.68 -0.71 -3.43
CA ASN A 107 10.58 -1.80 -3.82
C ASN A 107 10.13 -2.43 -5.15
N MET A 108 10.45 -1.77 -6.26
CA MET A 108 10.00 -2.15 -7.61
C MET A 108 10.10 -3.65 -7.91
N LYS A 109 11.29 -4.24 -7.72
CA LYS A 109 11.51 -5.65 -8.03
C LYS A 109 10.68 -6.60 -7.17
N ALA A 110 10.44 -6.26 -5.90
CA ALA A 110 9.57 -7.04 -5.04
C ALA A 110 8.09 -6.90 -5.45
N VAL A 111 7.68 -5.71 -5.91
CA VAL A 111 6.34 -5.48 -6.48
C VAL A 111 6.14 -6.35 -7.73
N GLU A 112 7.07 -6.34 -8.67
CA GLU A 112 7.02 -7.16 -9.89
C GLU A 112 6.88 -8.65 -9.57
N VAL A 113 7.77 -9.19 -8.73
CA VAL A 113 7.73 -10.60 -8.33
C VAL A 113 6.39 -10.96 -7.69
N LEU A 114 5.86 -10.12 -6.80
CA LEU A 114 4.61 -10.39 -6.10
C LEU A 114 3.40 -10.35 -7.06
N ILE A 115 3.37 -9.42 -8.01
CA ILE A 115 2.31 -9.33 -9.02
C ILE A 115 2.36 -10.56 -9.94
N ASP A 116 3.55 -10.92 -10.43
CA ASP A 116 3.73 -12.06 -11.33
C ASP A 116 3.46 -13.39 -10.62
N SER A 117 3.55 -13.42 -9.28
CA SER A 117 3.18 -14.56 -8.43
C SER A 117 1.69 -14.59 -8.05
N GLY A 118 0.84 -13.78 -8.70
CA GLY A 118 -0.61 -13.81 -8.54
C GLY A 118 -1.18 -12.93 -7.42
N SER A 119 -0.49 -11.83 -7.07
CA SER A 119 -1.08 -10.88 -6.12
C SER A 119 -2.34 -10.19 -6.66
N GLU A 120 -3.38 -10.11 -5.83
CA GLU A 120 -4.56 -9.31 -6.12
C GLU A 120 -4.30 -7.81 -5.89
N LEU A 121 -4.58 -6.99 -6.90
CA LEU A 121 -4.39 -5.52 -6.84
C LEU A 121 -5.55 -4.80 -6.13
N THR A 122 -6.75 -5.38 -6.15
CA THR A 122 -8.01 -4.85 -5.60
C THR A 122 -8.17 -5.03 -4.10
N HIS A 123 -7.28 -5.81 -3.47
CA HIS A 123 -7.32 -6.06 -2.04
C HIS A 123 -7.35 -4.76 -1.22
N ARG A 124 -8.19 -4.75 -0.18
CA ARG A 124 -8.37 -3.63 0.74
C ARG A 124 -7.91 -4.02 2.14
N ASP A 125 -7.12 -3.15 2.76
CA ASP A 125 -6.70 -3.35 4.14
C ASP A 125 -7.84 -3.05 5.14
N SER A 126 -7.57 -3.16 6.45
CA SER A 126 -8.59 -2.90 7.48
C SER A 126 -9.11 -1.46 7.46
N GLY A 127 -8.35 -0.51 6.91
CA GLY A 127 -8.76 0.88 6.69
C GLY A 127 -9.41 1.11 5.33
N GLN A 128 -9.81 0.05 4.63
CA GLN A 128 -10.35 0.08 3.27
C GLN A 128 -9.40 0.69 2.23
N SER A 129 -8.11 0.87 2.57
CA SER A 129 -7.11 1.41 1.66
C SER A 129 -6.68 0.34 0.66
N THR A 130 -6.48 0.76 -0.59
CA THR A 130 -5.89 -0.08 -1.65
C THR A 130 -4.38 0.15 -1.76
N ILE A 131 -3.68 -0.68 -2.52
CA ILE A 131 -2.25 -0.48 -2.80
C ILE A 131 -1.95 0.87 -3.47
N LEU A 132 -2.90 1.44 -4.23
CA LEU A 132 -2.73 2.77 -4.84
C LEU A 132 -2.73 3.87 -3.79
N HIS A 133 -3.58 3.78 -2.75
CA HIS A 133 -3.56 4.73 -1.64
C HIS A 133 -2.19 4.74 -0.97
N GLU A 134 -1.63 3.55 -0.71
CA GLU A 134 -0.34 3.42 -0.05
C GLU A 134 0.80 3.98 -0.91
N ALA A 135 0.89 3.56 -2.18
CA ALA A 135 1.91 4.06 -3.12
C ALA A 135 1.83 5.58 -3.30
N CYS A 136 0.61 6.13 -3.41
CA CYS A 136 0.39 7.57 -3.52
C CYS A 136 0.79 8.32 -2.24
N SER A 137 0.40 7.81 -1.07
CA SER A 137 0.69 8.44 0.22
C SER A 137 2.19 8.52 0.54
N GLN A 138 2.97 7.56 0.02
CA GLN A 138 4.42 7.52 0.17
C GLN A 138 5.17 8.14 -1.02
N GLY A 139 4.45 8.62 -2.04
CA GLY A 139 5.06 9.24 -3.22
C GLY A 139 5.87 8.28 -4.10
N GLN A 140 5.49 7.00 -4.14
CA GLN A 140 6.19 5.98 -4.92
C GLN A 140 5.72 5.99 -6.38
N SER A 141 6.11 7.01 -7.14
CA SER A 141 5.58 7.27 -8.49
C SER A 141 5.92 6.17 -9.49
N GLU A 142 7.12 5.61 -9.45
CA GLU A 142 7.51 4.52 -10.36
C GLU A 142 6.68 3.26 -10.11
N VAL A 143 6.51 2.88 -8.82
CA VAL A 143 5.65 1.76 -8.45
C VAL A 143 4.20 2.05 -8.86
N LEU A 144 3.71 3.27 -8.63
CA LEU A 144 2.37 3.66 -9.05
C LEU A 144 2.17 3.50 -10.57
N GLU A 145 3.15 3.91 -11.38
CA GLU A 145 3.10 3.75 -12.84
C GLU A 145 3.02 2.27 -13.24
N LEU A 146 3.81 1.41 -12.62
CA LEU A 146 3.73 -0.04 -12.82
C LEU A 146 2.34 -0.58 -12.44
N LEU A 147 1.82 -0.20 -11.27
CA LEU A 147 0.51 -0.64 -10.79
C LEU A 147 -0.62 -0.19 -11.71
N LEU A 148 -0.60 1.06 -12.19
CA LEU A 148 -1.58 1.57 -13.16
C LEU A 148 -1.48 0.85 -14.50
N THR A 149 -0.27 0.49 -14.93
CA THR A 149 -0.06 -0.30 -16.16
C THR A 149 -0.67 -1.69 -16.03
N LYS A 150 -0.40 -2.40 -14.92
CA LYS A 150 -0.98 -3.71 -14.64
C LYS A 150 -2.51 -3.62 -14.46
N ALA A 151 -3.01 -2.59 -13.77
CA ALA A 151 -4.44 -2.33 -13.62
C ALA A 151 -5.14 -2.08 -14.96
N ARG A 152 -4.49 -1.43 -15.92
CA ARG A 152 -5.03 -1.23 -17.27
C ARG A 152 -5.11 -2.54 -18.05
N GLN A 153 -4.07 -3.38 -17.95
CA GLN A 153 -4.06 -4.71 -18.57
C GLN A 153 -5.17 -5.63 -18.01
N MET A 154 -5.54 -5.45 -16.75
CA MET A 154 -6.59 -6.22 -16.07
C MET A 154 -7.97 -5.53 -16.08
N GLU A 155 -8.11 -4.36 -16.73
CA GLU A 155 -9.34 -3.56 -16.75
C GLU A 155 -9.82 -3.07 -15.36
N LEU A 156 -8.94 -3.02 -14.36
CA LEU A 156 -9.20 -2.62 -12.96
C LEU A 156 -8.91 -1.14 -12.68
N THR A 157 -8.59 -0.34 -13.71
CA THR A 157 -8.12 1.04 -13.53
C THR A 157 -9.16 1.91 -12.83
N SER A 158 -10.43 1.84 -13.26
CA SER A 158 -11.52 2.61 -12.65
C SER A 158 -11.72 2.23 -11.19
N GLU A 159 -11.86 0.93 -10.90
CA GLU A 159 -12.06 0.40 -9.55
C GLU A 159 -10.96 0.86 -8.58
N LEU A 160 -9.69 0.72 -8.98
CA LEU A 160 -8.57 1.06 -8.11
C LEU A 160 -8.41 2.57 -7.91
N THR A 161 -8.63 3.36 -8.96
CA THR A 161 -8.44 4.81 -8.91
C THR A 161 -9.62 5.57 -8.30
N SER A 162 -10.83 4.99 -8.31
CA SER A 162 -12.02 5.54 -7.63
C SER A 162 -12.27 4.93 -6.25
N ALA A 163 -11.47 3.95 -5.83
CA ALA A 163 -11.59 3.32 -4.52
C ALA A 163 -11.52 4.40 -3.42
N GLN A 164 -12.43 4.30 -2.45
CA GLN A 164 -12.43 5.14 -1.27
C GLN A 164 -12.00 4.33 -0.06
N ASP A 165 -11.10 4.89 0.74
CA ASP A 165 -10.70 4.34 2.04
C ASP A 165 -11.75 4.61 3.14
N ALA A 166 -11.43 4.27 4.38
CA ALA A 166 -12.32 4.42 5.53
C ALA A 166 -12.68 5.89 5.83
N ILE A 167 -11.90 6.87 5.39
CA ILE A 167 -12.20 8.30 5.52
C ILE A 167 -12.80 8.91 4.26
N GLY A 168 -13.03 8.11 3.23
CA GLY A 168 -13.56 8.55 1.93
C GLY A 168 -12.49 9.20 1.05
N ASP A 169 -11.21 9.11 1.41
CA ASP A 169 -10.13 9.56 0.55
C ASP A 169 -9.99 8.59 -0.62
N THR A 170 -9.74 9.13 -1.80
CA THR A 170 -9.35 8.38 -3.00
C THR A 170 -7.83 8.35 -3.14
N PRO A 171 -7.23 7.54 -4.03
CA PRO A 171 -5.80 7.60 -4.30
C PRO A 171 -5.30 9.00 -4.68
N LEU A 172 -6.14 9.81 -5.35
CA LEU A 172 -5.81 11.20 -5.64
C LEU A 172 -5.70 12.05 -4.36
N HIS A 173 -6.61 11.86 -3.38
CA HIS A 173 -6.46 12.50 -2.07
C HIS A 173 -5.16 12.07 -1.39
N SER A 174 -4.83 10.78 -1.41
CA SER A 174 -3.58 10.26 -0.84
C SER A 174 -2.33 10.82 -1.55
N ALA A 175 -2.36 10.99 -2.87
CA ALA A 175 -1.26 11.57 -3.65
C ALA A 175 -1.01 13.03 -3.27
N VAL A 176 -2.08 13.81 -3.10
CA VAL A 176 -2.02 15.19 -2.61
C VAL A 176 -1.52 15.23 -1.15
N ALA A 177 -1.99 14.33 -0.29
CA ALA A 177 -1.54 14.24 1.10
C ALA A 177 -0.04 13.91 1.21
N GLY A 178 0.46 13.07 0.32
CA GLY A 178 1.86 12.70 0.17
C GLY A 178 2.74 13.78 -0.49
N GLU A 179 2.16 14.89 -0.96
CA GLU A 179 2.84 16.00 -1.64
C GLU A 179 3.67 15.58 -2.86
N ASN A 180 3.29 14.47 -3.51
CA ASN A 180 4.00 13.98 -4.68
C ASN A 180 3.29 14.39 -5.97
N VAL A 181 3.87 15.39 -6.65
CA VAL A 181 3.39 15.93 -7.92
C VAL A 181 3.27 14.86 -9.00
N GLN A 182 4.23 13.93 -9.08
CA GLN A 182 4.23 12.90 -10.13
C GLN A 182 3.09 11.90 -9.91
N CYS A 183 2.83 11.48 -8.67
CA CYS A 183 1.69 10.63 -8.36
C CYS A 183 0.36 11.32 -8.70
N VAL A 184 0.23 12.62 -8.42
CA VAL A 184 -0.96 13.41 -8.79
C VAL A 184 -1.16 13.40 -10.31
N ARG A 185 -0.10 13.62 -11.09
CA ARG A 185 -0.18 13.60 -12.56
C ARG A 185 -0.61 12.24 -13.09
N LEU A 186 0.06 11.17 -12.66
CA LEU A 186 -0.24 9.79 -13.09
C LEU A 186 -1.70 9.38 -12.81
N ILE A 187 -2.23 9.76 -11.64
CA ILE A 187 -3.64 9.49 -11.30
C ILE A 187 -4.59 10.33 -12.16
N LEU A 188 -4.29 11.61 -12.41
CA LEU A 188 -5.12 12.47 -13.25
C LEU A 188 -5.15 12.03 -14.72
N GLU A 189 -4.05 11.50 -15.24
CA GLU A 189 -3.96 10.93 -16.60
C GLU A 189 -4.91 9.73 -16.80
N CYS A 190 -5.31 9.07 -15.72
CA CYS A 190 -6.31 8.00 -15.75
C CYS A 190 -7.75 8.52 -15.86
N GLY A 191 -7.96 9.84 -15.87
CA GLY A 191 -9.29 10.44 -16.03
C GLY A 191 -10.17 10.27 -14.79
N VAL A 192 -9.60 10.30 -13.60
CA VAL A 192 -10.37 10.20 -12.35
C VAL A 192 -11.29 11.40 -12.13
N ASP A 193 -12.32 11.23 -11.30
CA ASP A 193 -13.08 12.37 -10.78
C ASP A 193 -12.30 13.05 -9.64
N GLN A 194 -11.86 14.29 -9.88
CA GLN A 194 -11.12 15.10 -8.92
C GLN A 194 -12.01 15.94 -8.00
N TYR A 195 -13.34 15.84 -8.11
CA TYR A 195 -14.31 16.57 -7.28
C TYR A 195 -14.94 15.72 -6.19
N VAL A 196 -14.55 14.45 -6.09
CA VAL A 196 -14.95 13.55 -5.01
C VAL A 196 -14.59 14.19 -3.68
N LYS A 197 -15.57 14.26 -2.79
CA LYS A 197 -15.37 14.73 -1.42
C LYS A 197 -15.18 13.53 -0.50
N ASN A 198 -14.17 13.59 0.35
CA ASN A 198 -14.02 12.65 1.44
C ASN A 198 -15.06 12.91 2.55
N LYS A 199 -15.05 12.11 3.62
CA LYS A 199 -15.98 12.26 4.77
C LYS A 199 -15.81 13.60 5.52
N ARG A 200 -14.69 14.30 5.31
CA ARG A 200 -14.44 15.65 5.83
C ARG A 200 -14.95 16.75 4.90
N SER A 201 -15.70 16.38 3.86
CA SER A 201 -16.19 17.29 2.81
C SER A 201 -15.09 18.01 2.03
N LYS A 202 -13.85 17.48 2.03
CA LYS A 202 -12.72 18.03 1.30
C LYS A 202 -12.54 17.30 -0.02
N THR A 203 -12.32 18.05 -1.08
CA THR A 203 -11.79 17.53 -2.35
C THR A 203 -10.26 17.42 -2.29
N PRO A 204 -9.61 16.74 -3.25
CA PRO A 204 -8.15 16.76 -3.38
C PRO A 204 -7.60 18.19 -3.53
N TYR A 205 -8.34 19.08 -4.19
CA TYR A 205 -7.97 20.49 -4.30
C TYR A 205 -8.00 21.21 -2.95
N ASP A 206 -9.07 21.03 -2.17
CA ASP A 206 -9.16 21.62 -0.82
C ASP A 206 -8.05 21.10 0.09
N LEU A 207 -7.64 19.84 -0.11
CA LEU A 207 -6.51 19.27 0.60
C LEU A 207 -5.19 19.96 0.20
N ALA A 208 -4.93 20.15 -1.10
CA ALA A 208 -3.75 20.84 -1.61
C ALA A 208 -3.63 22.28 -1.05
N ILE A 209 -4.74 23.03 -1.05
CA ILE A 209 -4.80 24.37 -0.45
C ILE A 209 -4.52 24.32 1.06
N SER A 210 -5.14 23.38 1.78
CA SER A 210 -4.92 23.26 3.23
C SER A 210 -3.48 22.90 3.61
N ARG A 211 -2.73 22.29 2.68
CA ARG A 211 -1.31 21.97 2.83
C ARG A 211 -0.38 23.06 2.30
N LYS A 212 -0.91 24.11 1.65
CA LYS A 212 -0.15 25.16 0.97
C LYS A 212 0.75 24.63 -0.16
N SER A 213 0.27 23.61 -0.87
CA SER A 213 0.99 23.01 -2.01
C SER A 213 0.54 23.65 -3.31
N ASP A 214 1.08 24.83 -3.62
CA ASP A 214 0.67 25.65 -4.78
C ASP A 214 0.84 24.89 -6.10
N ALA A 215 1.97 24.19 -6.29
CA ALA A 215 2.23 23.40 -7.49
C ALA A 215 1.15 22.31 -7.74
N ILE A 216 0.69 21.64 -6.69
CA ILE A 216 -0.35 20.60 -6.79
C ILE A 216 -1.72 21.25 -7.06
N ALA A 217 -2.01 22.38 -6.40
CA ALA A 217 -3.24 23.13 -6.63
C ALA A 217 -3.32 23.62 -8.09
N GLU A 218 -2.23 24.14 -8.65
CA GLU A 218 -2.12 24.53 -10.05
C GLU A 218 -2.35 23.35 -10.99
N ILE A 219 -1.78 22.18 -10.72
CA ILE A 219 -2.00 20.98 -11.54
C ILE A 219 -3.47 20.59 -11.55
N LEU A 220 -4.11 20.52 -10.38
CA LEU A 220 -5.54 20.19 -10.26
C LEU A 220 -6.42 21.22 -10.99
N LEU A 221 -6.05 22.51 -10.97
CA LEU A 221 -6.72 23.57 -11.74
C LEU A 221 -6.48 23.44 -13.25
N SER A 222 -5.26 23.14 -13.68
CA SER A 222 -4.93 22.99 -15.11
C SER A 222 -5.71 21.83 -15.75
N CYS A 223 -5.93 20.75 -15.01
CA CYS A 223 -6.78 19.64 -15.45
C CYS A 223 -8.29 20.02 -15.47
N ARG A 224 -8.75 21.05 -14.75
CA ARG A 224 -10.13 21.56 -14.88
C ARG A 224 -10.43 22.09 -16.28
N SER A 225 -9.47 22.81 -16.87
CA SER A 225 -9.65 23.44 -18.18
C SER A 225 -9.76 22.42 -19.32
N CYS A 226 -9.18 21.22 -19.14
CA CYS A 226 -9.17 20.18 -20.18
C CYS A 226 -10.49 19.41 -20.31
N ARG A 227 -11.39 19.44 -19.32
CA ARG A 227 -12.68 18.71 -19.35
C ARG A 227 -13.89 19.56 -19.70
N ASN A 228 -13.82 20.89 -19.58
CA ASN A 228 -14.90 21.80 -19.97
C ASN A 228 -14.95 22.08 -21.50
N LEU A 229 -14.22 21.31 -22.31
CA LEU A 229 -14.14 21.44 -23.77
C LEU A 229 -14.57 20.16 -24.52
N ARG A 230 -15.33 19.26 -23.89
CA ARG A 230 -15.93 18.11 -24.57
C ARG A 230 -17.44 18.09 -24.38
#